data_AF-A0A4V3C7X9-F1
#
_entry.id   AF-A0A4V3C7X9-F1
#
_cell.length_a   1.000
_cell.length_b   1.000
_cell.length_c   1.000
_cell.angle_alpha   90.00
_cell.angle_beta   90.00
_cell.angle_gamma   90.00
#
_symmetry.space_group_name_H-M   'P 1'
#
loop_
_entity.id
_entity.type
_entity.pdbx_description
1 polymer ?
#
loop_
_entity_poly.entity_id
_entity_poly.type
_entity_poly.pdbx_seq_one_letter_code
_entity_poly.pdbx_strand_id
1 'polypeptide(L)'
;MPGGGLEPGETAEEAVRREVFEETGLVVSDARYVLEMPYPSGMTSVFAVKVADGEPRIGVDDGFGPEMLGLDWLPAPELPTSGGVPVPPLIVVLPS
;
A
#
# COMPACT_ATOMS: atom_id res chain seq x y z
N MET A 1 5.14 0.21 2.64
CA MET A 1 4.12 0.01 1.58
C MET A 1 3.04 1.02 1.86
N PRO A 2 2.53 1.74 0.84
CA PRO A 2 1.50 2.74 1.06
C PRO A 2 0.21 2.12 1.56
N GLY A 3 -0.50 2.85 2.41
CA GLY A 3 -1.79 2.45 2.94
C GLY A 3 -2.13 3.13 4.27
N GLY A 4 -3.42 3.39 4.45
CA GLY A 4 -3.99 3.95 5.65
C GLY A 4 -5.42 3.47 5.89
N GLY A 5 -6.16 4.22 6.69
CA GLY A 5 -7.52 3.87 7.10
C GLY A 5 -8.56 4.18 6.04
N LEU A 6 -9.74 3.55 6.14
CA LEU A 6 -10.89 3.95 5.33
C LEU A 6 -11.44 5.29 5.81
N GLU A 7 -11.71 6.19 4.87
CA GLU A 7 -12.49 7.40 5.13
C GLU A 7 -14.00 7.13 5.11
N PRO A 8 -14.85 8.00 5.72
CA PRO A 8 -16.29 7.80 5.75
C PRO A 8 -16.91 7.68 4.35
N GLY A 9 -17.47 6.50 4.05
CA GLY A 9 -18.13 6.22 2.77
C GLY A 9 -17.19 5.67 1.69
N GLU A 10 -15.91 5.52 2.01
CA GLU A 10 -14.89 4.99 1.10
C GLU A 10 -14.91 3.46 1.07
N THR A 11 -14.81 2.89 -0.14
CA THR A 11 -14.52 1.46 -0.33
C THR A 11 -13.03 1.20 -0.17
N ALA A 12 -12.64 -0.05 0.16
CA ALA A 12 -11.23 -0.40 0.26
C ALA A 12 -10.42 -0.17 -1.04
N GLU A 13 -11.09 -0.26 -2.19
CA GLU A 13 -10.46 0.05 -3.48
C GLU A 13 -10.24 1.56 -3.68
N GLU A 14 -11.18 2.40 -3.23
CA GLU A 14 -11.00 3.86 -3.26
C GLU A 14 -9.87 4.29 -2.32
N ALA A 15 -9.83 3.72 -1.11
CA ALA A 15 -8.77 3.97 -0.14
C ALA A 15 -7.40 3.64 -0.71
N VAL A 16 -7.21 2.46 -1.32
CA VAL A 16 -5.89 2.10 -1.85
C VAL A 16 -5.44 3.03 -2.98
N ARG A 17 -6.38 3.57 -3.78
CA ARG A 17 -6.05 4.51 -4.86
C ARG A 17 -5.64 5.87 -4.29
N ARG A 18 -6.35 6.34 -3.27
CA ARG A 18 -6.05 7.59 -2.55
C ARG A 18 -4.70 7.51 -1.85
N GLU A 19 -4.49 6.51 -1.01
CA GLU A 19 -3.26 6.32 -0.21
C GLU A 19 -2.02 6.17 -1.11
N VAL A 20 -2.11 5.39 -2.20
CA VAL A 20 -1.00 5.29 -3.17
C VAL A 20 -0.69 6.67 -3.77
N PHE A 21 -1.70 7.46 -4.10
CA PHE A 21 -1.48 8.79 -4.66
C PHE A 21 -0.91 9.76 -3.62
N GLU A 22 -1.47 9.79 -2.41
CA GLU A 22 -1.06 10.67 -1.31
C GLU A 22 0.37 10.40 -0.86
N GLU A 23 0.78 9.13 -0.78
CA GLU A 23 2.11 8.76 -0.28
C GLU A 23 3.19 8.71 -1.37
N THR A 24 2.82 8.43 -2.63
CA THR A 24 3.80 8.15 -3.70
C THR A 24 3.65 9.04 -4.94
N GLY A 25 2.56 9.80 -5.06
CA GLY A 25 2.21 10.57 -6.25
C GLY A 25 1.85 9.72 -7.48
N LEU A 26 1.79 8.39 -7.35
CA LEU A 26 1.47 7.48 -8.44
C LEU A 26 -0.04 7.29 -8.58
N VAL A 27 -0.51 7.18 -9.82
CA VAL A 27 -1.94 6.95 -10.11
C VAL A 27 -2.15 5.46 -10.37
N VAL A 28 -3.03 4.84 -9.59
CA VAL A 28 -3.43 3.45 -9.78
C VAL A 28 -4.38 3.31 -10.98
N SER A 29 -4.00 2.47 -11.94
CA SER A 29 -4.80 2.13 -13.13
C SER A 29 -5.66 0.88 -12.92
N ASP A 30 -5.18 -0.07 -12.11
CA ASP A 30 -5.85 -1.34 -11.84
C ASP A 30 -5.52 -1.76 -10.39
N ALA A 31 -6.51 -2.23 -9.66
CA ALA A 31 -6.38 -2.66 -8.27
C ALA A 31 -7.06 -4.03 -8.12
N ARG A 32 -6.31 -5.01 -7.62
CA ARG A 32 -6.80 -6.36 -7.40
C ARG A 32 -6.63 -6.73 -5.94
N TYR A 33 -7.75 -7.05 -5.29
CA TYR A 33 -7.75 -7.63 -3.95
C TYR A 33 -6.91 -8.92 -3.90
N VAL A 34 -6.09 -9.04 -2.87
CA VAL A 34 -5.20 -10.19 -2.66
C VAL A 34 -5.62 -11.00 -1.44
N LEU A 35 -5.71 -10.36 -0.27
CA LEU A 35 -6.02 -10.99 1.01
C LEU A 35 -6.45 -9.98 2.07
N GLU A 36 -7.00 -10.50 3.18
CA GLU A 36 -7.08 -9.80 4.46
C GLU A 36 -5.93 -10.26 5.37
N MET A 37 -5.34 -9.35 6.13
CA MET A 37 -4.39 -9.70 7.19
C MET A 37 -4.63 -8.89 8.47
N PRO A 38 -4.40 -9.48 9.65
CA PRO A 38 -4.41 -8.72 10.91
C PRO A 38 -3.28 -7.69 10.95
N TYR A 39 -3.59 -6.50 11.43
CA TYR A 39 -2.66 -5.39 11.69
C TYR A 39 -2.99 -4.76 13.07
N PRO A 40 -2.07 -4.04 13.74
CA PRO A 40 -2.35 -3.49 15.07
C PRO A 40 -3.60 -2.58 15.14
N SER A 41 -3.95 -1.90 14.05
CA SER A 41 -5.15 -1.05 13.97
C SER A 41 -6.44 -1.79 13.60
N GLY A 42 -6.38 -3.09 13.28
CA GLY A 42 -7.55 -3.87 12.88
C GLY A 42 -7.26 -4.89 11.78
N MET A 43 -8.28 -5.24 11.00
CA MET A 43 -8.08 -6.03 9.78
C MET A 43 -7.74 -5.10 8.62
N THR A 44 -6.73 -5.48 7.82
CA THR A 44 -6.27 -4.71 6.66
C THR A 44 -6.42 -5.53 5.39
N SER A 45 -7.12 -4.96 4.42
CA SER A 45 -7.23 -5.49 3.05
C SER A 45 -5.96 -5.14 2.26
N VAL A 46 -5.35 -6.14 1.64
CA VAL A 46 -4.14 -5.98 0.81
C VAL A 46 -4.52 -6.08 -0.66
N PHE A 47 -4.03 -5.13 -1.46
CA PHE A 47 -4.24 -5.08 -2.90
C PHE A 47 -2.90 -5.12 -3.64
N ALA A 48 -2.90 -5.77 -4.80
CA ALA A 48 -1.87 -5.58 -5.81
C ALA A 48 -2.37 -4.57 -6.82
N VAL A 49 -1.54 -3.56 -7.10
CA VAL A 49 -1.90 -2.44 -7.96
C VAL A 49 -0.99 -2.36 -9.17
N LYS A 50 -1.54 -1.90 -10.29
CA LYS A 50 -0.76 -1.38 -11.43
C LYS A 50 -0.87 0.13 -11.43
N VAL A 51 0.26 0.80 -11.50
CA VAL A 51 0.30 2.26 -11.60
C VAL A 51 0.50 2.70 -13.05
N ALA A 52 0.01 3.88 -13.40
CA ALA A 52 0.35 4.54 -14.66
C ALA A 52 1.85 4.90 -14.69
N ASP A 53 2.38 5.18 -15.89
CA ASP A 53 3.76 5.64 -16.05
C ASP A 53 3.98 6.94 -15.26
N GLY A 54 5.03 6.95 -14.44
CA GLY A 54 5.36 8.08 -13.59
C GLY A 54 6.54 7.78 -12.68
N GLU A 55 7.18 8.84 -12.20
CA GLU A 55 8.25 8.74 -11.20
C GLU A 55 7.65 8.87 -9.80
N PRO A 56 7.86 7.88 -8.90
CA PRO A 56 7.39 7.97 -7.53
C PRO A 56 8.06 9.14 -6.81
N ARG A 57 7.29 9.85 -5.99
CA ARG A 57 7.77 10.93 -5.14
C ARG A 57 7.18 10.76 -3.75
N ILE A 58 7.98 11.01 -2.71
CA ILE A 58 7.46 11.09 -1.34
C ILE A 58 6.35 12.14 -1.35
N GLY A 59 5.14 11.68 -1.11
CA GLY A 59 3.98 12.53 -0.99
C GLY A 59 3.76 12.98 0.46
N VAL A 60 2.62 13.59 0.70
CA VAL A 60 2.24 14.09 2.02
C VAL A 60 1.03 13.30 2.46
N ASP A 61 1.24 12.42 3.43
CA ASP A 61 0.19 11.76 4.18
C ASP A 61 -0.08 12.58 5.46
N ASP A 62 -1.30 13.06 5.63
CA ASP A 62 -1.75 13.78 6.84
C ASP A 62 -2.37 12.85 7.89
N GLY A 63 -2.31 11.54 7.65
CA GLY A 63 -2.78 10.48 8.49
C GLY A 63 -1.96 10.24 9.76
N PHE A 64 -2.47 9.33 10.59
CA PHE A 64 -1.82 8.90 11.84
C PHE A 64 -0.79 7.79 11.55
N GLY A 65 0.21 8.12 10.72
CA GLY A 65 1.28 7.22 10.29
C GLY A 65 2.68 7.68 10.75
N PRO A 66 3.69 6.79 10.69
CA PRO A 66 5.08 7.21 10.79
C PRO A 66 5.45 8.13 9.61
N GLU A 67 6.33 9.10 9.86
CA GLU A 67 6.86 9.96 8.79
C GLU A 67 7.58 9.13 7.72
N MET A 68 7.24 9.35 6.45
CA MET A 68 7.93 8.72 5.33
C MET A 68 9.31 9.34 5.14
N LEU A 69 10.35 8.53 5.31
CA LEU A 69 11.75 8.96 5.18
C LEU A 69 12.35 8.74 3.78
N GLY A 70 11.71 7.91 2.95
CA GLY A 70 12.28 7.44 1.69
C GLY A 70 11.27 6.66 0.87
N LEU A 71 11.44 6.70 -0.45
CA LEU A 71 10.64 5.95 -1.41
C LEU A 71 11.55 5.40 -2.49
N ASP A 72 11.44 4.10 -2.76
CA ASP A 72 12.25 3.42 -3.77
C ASP A 72 11.51 2.22 -4.36
N TRP A 73 11.86 1.85 -5.59
CA TRP A 73 11.40 0.63 -6.24
C TRP A 73 12.23 -0.55 -5.74
N LEU A 74 11.63 -1.37 -4.89
CA LEU A 74 12.26 -2.63 -4.48
C LEU A 74 11.92 -3.73 -5.49
N PRO A 75 12.89 -4.58 -5.88
CA PRO A 75 12.59 -5.76 -6.67
C PRO A 75 11.59 -6.62 -5.88
N ALA A 76 10.55 -7.11 -6.56
CA ALA A 76 9.64 -8.06 -5.95
C ALA A 76 10.48 -9.25 -5.47
N PRO A 77 10.48 -9.58 -4.16
CA PRO A 77 11.12 -10.80 -3.71
C PRO A 77 10.48 -12.01 -4.42
N GLU A 78 11.18 -13.13 -4.50
CA GLU A 78 10.51 -14.39 -4.83
C GLU A 78 9.54 -14.72 -3.68
N LEU A 79 8.28 -14.32 -3.87
CA LEU A 79 7.25 -14.45 -2.85
C LEU A 79 6.30 -15.57 -3.19
N PRO A 80 5.78 -16.28 -2.18
CA PRO A 80 4.65 -17.15 -2.39
C PRO A 80 3.53 -16.33 -3.05
N THR A 81 3.07 -16.82 -4.19
CA THR A 81 2.02 -16.15 -4.96
C THR A 81 0.65 -16.64 -4.52
N SER A 82 -0.30 -15.72 -4.31
CA SER A 82 -1.72 -16.06 -4.20
C SER A 82 -2.41 -15.78 -5.52
N GLY A 83 -2.85 -16.82 -6.24
CA GLY A 83 -3.48 -16.66 -7.56
C GLY A 83 -2.63 -15.89 -8.58
N GLY A 84 -1.31 -16.12 -8.58
CA GLY A 84 -0.33 -15.48 -9.47
C GLY A 84 0.16 -14.10 -9.03
N VAL A 85 -0.27 -13.60 -7.87
CA VAL A 85 0.14 -12.30 -7.33
C VAL A 85 1.16 -12.49 -6.20
N PRO A 86 2.36 -11.90 -6.27
CA PRO A 86 3.31 -11.92 -5.16
C PRO A 86 2.69 -11.32 -3.89
N VAL A 87 2.76 -12.03 -2.77
CA VAL A 87 2.32 -11.52 -1.47
C VAL A 87 3.56 -11.02 -0.72
N PRO A 88 3.80 -9.70 -0.63
CA PRO A 88 4.96 -9.19 0.09
C PRO A 88 4.87 -9.53 1.58
N PRO A 89 5.98 -9.91 2.23
CA PRO A 89 6.00 -10.01 3.66
C PRO A 89 5.92 -8.56 4.15
N LEU A 90 4.89 -8.23 4.93
CA LEU A 90 4.89 -6.97 5.64
C LEU A 90 6.02 -7.06 6.68
N ILE A 91 7.18 -6.46 6.40
CA ILE A 91 8.29 -6.41 7.34
C ILE A 91 8.02 -5.24 8.29
N VAL A 92 7.43 -5.54 9.44
CA VAL A 92 7.27 -4.58 10.53
C VAL A 92 8.56 -4.60 11.36
N VAL A 93 9.37 -3.55 11.25
CA VAL A 93 10.51 -3.33 12.16
C VAL A 93 10.00 -2.48 13.32
N LEU A 94 9.83 -3.11 14.48
CA LEU A 94 9.50 -2.38 15.71
C LEU A 94 10.79 -1.73 16.26
N PRO A 95 10.73 -0.46 16.71
CA PRO A 95 11.87 0.15 17.39
C PRO A 95 12.19 -0.61 18.67
N SER A 96 13.49 -0.82 18.92
CA SER A 96 14.04 -1.41 20.14
C SER A 96 13.92 -0.50 21.35
#